data_AF-A0A920MKL9-F1
#
_entry.id   AF-A0A920MKL9-F1
#
_cell.length_a   1.000
_cell.length_b   1.000
_cell.length_c   1.000
_cell.angle_alpha   90.00
_cell.angle_beta   90.00
_cell.angle_gamma   90.00
#
_symmetry.space_group_name_H-M   'P 1'
#
loop_
_entity.id
_entity.type
_entity.pdbx_description
1 polymer ?
#
loop_
_entity_poly.entity_id
_entity_poly.type
_entity_poly.pdbx_seq_one_letter_code
_entity_poly.pdbx_strand_id
1 'polypeptide(L)'
;MKQNIRKQLIWNYCISSVTLLALLLPSFGNSQDYDLIIRGGKVVDGSGNPWYHADIAIKNDRIAEIGQLSNHEAKRVIDAHGLVVAPGFIDPHTHALRGIFEVPNAESALLQGVTTLTEGNDGSSPYPIDRHYADIDNLRISPNWAVFVGQGTIRQRVIGFGLRKATPDEMERMKQMVRDAMEQGALGISTGLFYVPGSFTSTEEVIELSKVAAEYNGIYISHIREEAAQLIDSVQETIRIGEEANIPVQITHHKVIGVENWGASIESLRLVDEARKRGVDVTIDQYPYTASQTSINALIPQWAKGWREGRNAVPNK
;
A
#
# COMPACT_ATOMS: atom_id res chain seq x y z
N MET A 1 50.87 19.41 -98.45
CA MET A 1 52.26 19.90 -98.28
C MET A 1 52.82 19.20 -97.04
N LYS A 2 53.80 18.29 -97.24
CA LYS A 2 54.72 17.65 -96.26
C LYS A 2 54.09 16.84 -95.10
N GLN A 3 54.21 15.50 -95.12
CA GLN A 3 55.24 14.67 -94.45
C GLN A 3 55.04 14.60 -92.91
N ASN A 4 55.16 13.50 -92.17
CA ASN A 4 55.60 12.12 -92.38
C ASN A 4 55.41 11.33 -91.06
N ILE A 5 55.43 9.99 -91.12
CA ILE A 5 55.85 9.03 -90.06
C ILE A 5 54.85 8.79 -88.88
N ARG A 6 54.64 7.60 -88.30
CA ARG A 6 54.79 6.15 -88.56
C ARG A 6 54.52 5.50 -87.18
N LYS A 7 54.01 4.24 -87.15
CA LYS A 7 54.09 3.26 -86.04
C LYS A 7 53.15 3.51 -84.83
N GLN A 8 52.71 2.55 -84.02
CA GLN A 8 52.66 1.09 -83.98
C GLN A 8 51.82 0.72 -82.72
N LEU A 9 51.17 -0.45 -82.77
CA LEU A 9 51.01 -1.42 -81.68
C LEU A 9 50.12 -1.15 -80.43
N ILE A 10 49.47 -2.26 -80.04
CA ILE A 10 49.05 -2.71 -78.69
C ILE A 10 47.63 -2.33 -78.25
N TRP A 11 46.71 -3.20 -78.70
CA TRP A 11 45.79 -3.99 -77.88
C TRP A 11 45.86 -3.74 -76.36
N ASN A 12 44.79 -3.24 -75.77
CA ASN A 12 44.51 -3.44 -74.34
C ASN A 12 43.04 -3.17 -74.00
N TYR A 13 42.58 -3.93 -72.99
CA TYR A 13 41.32 -3.86 -72.24
C TYR A 13 40.09 -4.56 -72.83
N CYS A 14 39.72 -5.70 -72.23
CA CYS A 14 38.50 -5.81 -71.41
C CYS A 14 38.22 -7.26 -70.95
N ILE A 15 37.71 -7.39 -69.69
CA ILE A 15 36.95 -8.53 -69.13
C ILE A 15 37.89 -9.69 -68.66
N SER A 16 37.97 -10.13 -67.40
CA SER A 16 36.97 -10.26 -66.33
C SER A 16 37.65 -10.39 -64.96
N SER A 17 37.17 -9.68 -63.94
CA SER A 17 37.33 -10.07 -62.54
C SER A 17 35.95 -10.00 -61.89
N VAL A 18 35.30 -11.15 -61.76
CA VAL A 18 34.05 -11.30 -61.00
C VAL A 18 34.43 -11.39 -59.53
N THR A 19 34.34 -10.27 -58.82
CA THR A 19 34.48 -10.25 -57.36
C THR A 19 33.14 -10.65 -56.75
N LEU A 20 33.09 -11.83 -56.13
CA LEU A 20 31.95 -12.31 -55.35
C LEU A 20 31.84 -11.46 -54.07
N LEU A 21 30.99 -10.44 -54.08
CA LEU A 21 30.68 -9.64 -52.90
C LEU A 21 29.71 -10.45 -52.02
N ALA A 22 30.23 -11.11 -50.99
CA ALA A 22 29.40 -11.67 -49.93
C ALA A 22 28.72 -10.50 -49.19
N LEU A 23 27.42 -10.34 -49.40
CA LEU A 23 26.55 -9.46 -48.63
C LEU A 23 26.54 -9.94 -47.17
N LEU A 24 27.38 -9.32 -46.34
CA LEU A 24 27.17 -9.27 -44.89
C LEU A 24 25.89 -8.47 -44.67
N LEU A 25 24.74 -9.17 -44.67
CA LEU A 25 23.53 -8.61 -44.10
C LEU A 25 23.84 -8.32 -42.62
N PRO A 26 23.68 -7.09 -42.14
CA PRO A 26 23.72 -6.86 -40.72
C PRO A 26 22.62 -7.72 -40.12
N SER A 27 22.98 -8.64 -39.24
CA SER A 27 22.02 -9.22 -38.31
C SER A 27 21.45 -8.04 -37.55
N PHE A 28 20.25 -7.61 -37.92
CA PHE A 28 19.40 -6.85 -37.01
C PHE A 28 19.16 -7.80 -35.84
N GLY A 29 20.04 -7.73 -34.83
CA GLY A 29 19.73 -8.31 -33.54
C GLY A 29 18.42 -7.65 -33.14
N ASN A 30 17.37 -8.46 -32.98
CA ASN A 30 16.15 -7.99 -32.34
C ASN A 30 16.60 -7.33 -31.04
N SER A 31 16.39 -6.01 -30.96
CA SER A 31 16.49 -5.31 -29.70
C SER A 31 15.55 -6.07 -28.76
N GLN A 32 16.08 -6.63 -27.67
CA GLN A 32 15.24 -7.16 -26.61
C GLN A 32 14.50 -5.96 -26.02
N ASP A 33 13.28 -5.72 -26.50
CA ASP A 33 12.56 -4.47 -26.23
C ASP A 33 12.10 -4.38 -24.77
N TYR A 34 11.89 -5.55 -24.14
CA TYR A 34 11.29 -5.72 -22.82
C TYR A 34 12.03 -6.72 -21.90
N ASP A 35 11.89 -6.55 -20.58
CA ASP A 35 12.45 -7.47 -19.59
C ASP A 35 11.54 -8.70 -19.38
N LEU A 36 10.23 -8.48 -19.38
CA LEU A 36 9.22 -9.52 -19.22
C LEU A 36 8.03 -9.25 -20.14
N ILE A 37 7.53 -10.27 -20.83
CA ILE A 37 6.19 -10.26 -21.43
C ILE A 37 5.33 -11.36 -20.79
N ILE A 38 4.13 -11.01 -20.35
CA ILE A 38 3.08 -11.96 -19.95
C ILE A 38 2.12 -12.10 -21.13
N ARG A 39 1.98 -13.30 -21.71
CA ARG A 39 1.25 -13.53 -22.97
C ARG A 39 -0.09 -14.22 -22.78
N GLY A 40 -1.08 -13.84 -23.60
CA GLY A 40 -2.33 -14.57 -23.79
C GLY A 40 -3.31 -14.54 -22.60
N GLY A 41 -3.05 -13.67 -21.62
CA GLY A 41 -3.84 -13.57 -20.39
C GLY A 41 -5.21 -12.93 -20.60
N LYS A 42 -6.13 -13.21 -19.66
CA LYS A 42 -7.33 -12.37 -19.45
C LYS A 42 -6.95 -11.24 -18.49
N VAL A 43 -6.79 -10.03 -19.01
CA VAL A 43 -6.40 -8.87 -18.22
C VAL A 43 -7.61 -8.33 -17.47
N VAL A 44 -7.48 -8.21 -16.14
CA VAL A 44 -8.39 -7.50 -15.24
C VAL A 44 -7.59 -6.34 -14.65
N ASP A 45 -7.75 -5.14 -15.18
CA ASP A 45 -6.87 -4.00 -14.90
C ASP A 45 -7.17 -3.25 -13.59
N GLY A 46 -8.21 -3.67 -12.85
CA GLY A 46 -8.62 -3.06 -11.58
C GLY A 46 -9.53 -1.83 -11.73
N SER A 47 -9.86 -1.39 -12.95
CA SER A 47 -10.75 -0.23 -13.20
C SER A 47 -12.24 -0.53 -13.01
N GLY A 48 -12.61 -1.79 -12.74
CA GLY A 48 -14.00 -2.25 -12.65
C GLY A 48 -14.61 -2.69 -13.99
N ASN A 49 -13.88 -2.57 -15.10
CA ASN A 49 -14.32 -3.06 -16.40
C ASN A 49 -14.26 -4.60 -16.50
N PRO A 50 -15.05 -5.23 -17.39
CA PRO A 50 -14.86 -6.64 -17.75
C PRO A 50 -13.44 -6.92 -18.25
N TRP A 51 -13.01 -8.18 -18.11
CA TRP A 51 -11.70 -8.61 -18.60
C TRP A 51 -11.59 -8.53 -20.13
N TYR A 52 -10.38 -8.37 -20.64
CA TYR A 52 -10.06 -8.43 -22.08
C TYR A 52 -8.77 -9.24 -22.34
N HIS A 53 -8.58 -9.72 -23.57
CA HIS A 53 -7.35 -10.41 -23.94
C HIS A 53 -6.27 -9.42 -24.35
N ALA A 54 -5.10 -9.53 -23.70
CA ALA A 54 -3.91 -8.78 -24.07
C ALA A 54 -2.65 -9.45 -23.52
N ASP A 55 -1.52 -9.13 -24.14
CA ASP A 55 -0.20 -9.34 -23.57
C ASP A 55 0.22 -8.09 -22.78
N ILE A 56 1.06 -8.28 -21.77
CA ILE A 56 1.61 -7.18 -20.94
C ILE A 56 3.13 -7.20 -21.02
N ALA A 57 3.73 -6.11 -21.49
CA ALA A 57 5.17 -5.91 -21.48
C ALA A 57 5.61 -5.09 -20.26
N ILE A 58 6.68 -5.54 -19.61
CA ILE A 58 7.32 -4.87 -18.48
C ILE A 58 8.76 -4.52 -18.87
N LYS A 59 9.15 -3.29 -18.55
CA LYS A 59 10.51 -2.77 -18.71
C LYS A 59 10.92 -2.05 -17.43
N ASN A 60 12.04 -2.44 -16.86
CA ASN A 60 12.48 -2.05 -15.52
C ASN A 60 11.37 -2.34 -14.49
N ASP A 61 10.85 -1.30 -13.84
CA ASP A 61 9.84 -1.34 -12.78
C ASP A 61 8.44 -0.93 -13.27
N ARG A 62 8.21 -0.83 -14.58
CA ARG A 62 6.99 -0.27 -15.16
C ARG A 62 6.36 -1.20 -16.19
N ILE A 63 5.02 -1.18 -16.23
CA ILE A 63 4.27 -1.67 -17.38
C ILE A 63 4.55 -0.73 -18.56
N ALA A 64 5.18 -1.25 -19.60
CA ALA A 64 5.58 -0.47 -20.77
C ALA A 64 4.49 -0.44 -21.84
N GLU A 65 3.79 -1.57 -22.04
CA GLU A 65 2.77 -1.71 -23.07
C GLU A 65 1.76 -2.80 -22.67
N ILE A 66 0.49 -2.60 -23.04
CA ILE A 66 -0.58 -3.60 -22.94
C ILE A 66 -1.24 -3.69 -24.33
N GLY A 67 -1.27 -4.87 -24.93
CA GLY A 67 -1.80 -5.02 -26.29
C GLY A 67 -1.44 -6.34 -26.96
N GLN A 68 -1.35 -6.34 -28.29
CA GLN A 68 -0.90 -7.50 -29.05
C GLN A 68 0.62 -7.44 -29.24
N LEU A 69 1.36 -8.33 -28.58
CA LEU A 69 2.83 -8.29 -28.54
C LEU A 69 3.47 -9.51 -29.23
N SER A 70 2.78 -10.09 -30.21
CA SER A 70 3.23 -11.33 -30.90
C SER A 70 4.59 -11.19 -31.59
N ASN A 71 4.95 -9.97 -32.02
CA ASN A 71 6.18 -9.68 -32.74
C ASN A 71 7.30 -9.13 -31.84
N HIS A 72 7.06 -8.98 -30.53
CA HIS A 72 8.03 -8.46 -29.58
C HIS A 72 8.74 -9.58 -28.83
N GLU A 73 10.04 -9.39 -28.59
CA GLU A 73 10.87 -10.27 -27.78
C GLU A 73 11.12 -9.68 -26.38
N ALA A 74 11.32 -10.55 -25.40
CA ALA A 74 11.67 -10.17 -24.04
C ALA A 74 12.68 -11.15 -23.44
N LYS A 75 13.39 -10.71 -22.39
CA LYS A 75 14.33 -11.58 -21.65
C LYS A 75 13.63 -12.77 -21.01
N ARG A 76 12.38 -12.57 -20.57
CA ARG A 76 11.51 -13.62 -20.02
C ARG A 76 10.12 -13.52 -20.62
N VAL A 77 9.51 -14.67 -20.90
CA VAL A 77 8.10 -14.76 -21.32
C VAL A 77 7.36 -15.67 -20.34
N ILE A 78 6.20 -15.22 -19.87
CA ILE A 78 5.25 -16.01 -19.08
C ILE A 78 4.05 -16.31 -19.96
N ASP A 79 3.68 -17.57 -20.08
CA ASP A 79 2.45 -18.00 -20.73
C ASP A 79 1.28 -17.94 -19.71
N ALA A 80 0.32 -17.04 -19.95
CA ALA A 80 -0.87 -16.85 -19.13
C ALA A 80 -2.16 -17.30 -19.84
N HIS A 81 -2.08 -18.14 -20.88
CA HIS A 81 -3.28 -18.66 -21.54
C HIS A 81 -4.16 -19.41 -20.54
N GLY A 82 -5.45 -19.08 -20.52
CA GLY A 82 -6.41 -19.66 -19.57
C GLY A 82 -6.31 -19.09 -18.15
N LEU A 83 -5.37 -18.19 -17.88
CA LEU A 83 -5.19 -17.51 -16.60
C LEU A 83 -5.66 -16.05 -16.66
N VAL A 84 -5.77 -15.43 -15.47
CA VAL A 84 -6.04 -14.01 -15.30
C VAL A 84 -4.74 -13.29 -14.98
N VAL A 85 -4.57 -12.09 -15.55
CA VAL A 85 -3.48 -11.18 -15.20
C VAL A 85 -4.12 -9.93 -14.61
N ALA A 86 -3.76 -9.60 -13.37
CA ALA A 86 -4.30 -8.48 -12.62
C ALA A 86 -3.17 -7.67 -11.97
N PRO A 87 -3.42 -6.42 -11.54
CA PRO A 87 -2.55 -5.76 -10.58
C PRO A 87 -2.32 -6.65 -9.35
N GLY A 88 -1.12 -6.58 -8.78
CA GLY A 88 -0.85 -7.25 -7.51
C GLY A 88 -1.77 -6.71 -6.42
N PHE A 89 -2.22 -7.58 -5.52
CA PHE A 89 -3.18 -7.18 -4.49
C PHE A 89 -2.51 -6.27 -3.47
N ILE A 90 -3.26 -5.27 -3.00
CA ILE A 90 -2.87 -4.39 -1.91
C ILE A 90 -3.60 -4.88 -0.67
N ASP A 91 -2.87 -5.23 0.37
CA ASP A 91 -3.44 -5.58 1.67
C ASP A 91 -3.55 -4.31 2.54
N PRO A 92 -4.76 -3.77 2.72
CA PRO A 92 -4.98 -2.51 3.41
C PRO A 92 -4.95 -2.66 4.94
N HIS A 93 -4.86 -3.89 5.47
CA HIS A 93 -4.90 -4.11 6.92
C HIS A 93 -4.03 -5.28 7.36
N THR A 94 -2.75 -5.01 7.60
CA THR A 94 -1.81 -6.02 8.09
C THR A 94 -1.34 -5.72 9.51
N HIS A 95 -0.73 -6.74 10.12
CA HIS A 95 0.12 -6.63 11.31
C HIS A 95 1.46 -7.32 11.04
N ALA A 96 2.00 -7.14 9.82
CA ALA A 96 3.19 -7.81 9.32
C ALA A 96 4.48 -7.46 10.08
N LEU A 97 4.53 -6.34 10.81
CA LEU A 97 5.66 -5.96 11.68
C LEU A 97 6.03 -7.04 12.70
N ARG A 98 5.07 -7.90 13.07
CA ARG A 98 5.28 -9.01 14.01
C ARG A 98 6.21 -10.11 13.48
N GLY A 99 6.46 -10.14 12.17
CA GLY A 99 7.22 -11.22 11.51
C GLY A 99 8.10 -10.79 10.34
N ILE A 100 7.98 -9.54 9.85
CA ILE A 100 8.65 -9.11 8.62
C ILE A 100 10.18 -9.09 8.74
N PHE A 101 10.71 -8.87 9.95
CA PHE A 101 12.16 -8.87 10.20
C PHE A 101 12.74 -10.29 10.30
N GLU A 102 11.93 -11.29 10.66
CA GLU A 102 12.32 -12.70 10.64
C GLU A 102 12.12 -13.35 9.26
N VAL A 103 11.06 -12.95 8.54
CA VAL A 103 10.67 -13.53 7.24
C VAL A 103 10.46 -12.40 6.21
N PRO A 104 11.55 -11.78 5.70
CA PRO A 104 11.48 -10.62 4.80
C PRO A 104 10.85 -10.94 3.42
N ASN A 105 10.79 -12.22 3.06
CA ASN A 105 10.11 -12.66 1.84
C ASN A 105 8.58 -12.52 1.93
N ALA A 106 8.01 -12.43 3.15
CA ALA A 106 6.57 -12.36 3.38
C ALA A 106 5.77 -13.41 2.57
N GLU A 107 6.25 -14.66 2.54
CA GLU A 107 5.74 -15.71 1.64
C GLU A 107 4.23 -15.93 1.78
N SER A 108 3.68 -15.78 2.99
CA SER A 108 2.24 -15.88 3.23
C SER A 108 1.45 -14.87 2.39
N ALA A 109 1.94 -13.64 2.24
CA ALA A 109 1.30 -12.61 1.44
C ALA A 109 1.52 -12.84 -0.06
N LEU A 110 2.76 -13.13 -0.48
CA LEU A 110 3.10 -13.33 -1.89
C LEU A 110 2.35 -14.50 -2.52
N LEU A 111 2.18 -15.62 -1.78
CA LEU A 111 1.46 -16.80 -2.26
C LEU A 111 -0.05 -16.54 -2.45
N GLN A 112 -0.57 -15.46 -1.87
CA GLN A 112 -1.94 -15.01 -2.09
C GLN A 112 -2.05 -13.97 -3.22
N GLY A 113 -0.93 -13.56 -3.83
CA GLY A 113 -0.88 -12.53 -4.87
C GLY A 113 -0.76 -11.10 -4.33
N VAL A 114 -0.50 -10.91 -3.04
CA VAL A 114 -0.31 -9.60 -2.43
C VAL A 114 1.07 -9.06 -2.77
N THR A 115 1.13 -7.83 -3.26
CA THR A 115 2.39 -7.14 -3.61
C THR A 115 2.67 -5.92 -2.75
N THR A 116 1.68 -5.42 -2.00
CA THR A 116 1.81 -4.24 -1.15
C THR A 116 1.16 -4.50 0.20
N LEU A 117 1.91 -4.27 1.28
CA LEU A 117 1.42 -4.35 2.65
C LEU A 117 1.36 -2.95 3.25
N THR A 118 0.26 -2.67 3.94
CA THR A 118 0.13 -1.50 4.79
C THR A 118 0.32 -1.89 6.25
N GLU A 119 1.00 -1.04 7.00
CA GLU A 119 1.24 -1.25 8.41
C GLU A 119 0.94 -0.02 9.26
N GLY A 120 1.07 -0.17 10.58
CA GLY A 120 0.69 0.88 11.51
C GLY A 120 -0.80 0.86 11.82
N ASN A 121 -1.45 -0.29 11.64
CA ASN A 121 -2.88 -0.46 11.82
C ASN A 121 -3.30 -0.47 13.31
N ASP A 122 -4.59 -0.25 13.56
CA ASP A 122 -5.20 -0.33 14.90
C ASP A 122 -4.51 0.57 15.96
N GLY A 123 -3.98 1.71 15.54
CA GLY A 123 -3.40 2.73 16.43
C GLY A 123 -2.00 2.42 16.92
N SER A 124 -1.36 1.33 16.49
CA SER A 124 0.04 1.02 16.81
C SER A 124 0.89 1.07 15.57
N SER A 125 2.00 1.81 15.63
CA SER A 125 2.96 1.95 14.53
C SER A 125 4.41 2.00 15.03
N PRO A 126 5.39 1.74 14.15
CA PRO A 126 6.77 2.14 14.40
C PRO A 126 6.86 3.68 14.44
N TYR A 127 7.85 4.20 15.14
CA TYR A 127 8.14 5.63 15.23
C TYR A 127 9.57 5.86 15.72
N PRO A 128 10.39 6.74 15.10
CA PRO A 128 10.12 7.53 13.88
C PRO A 128 9.91 6.67 12.61
N ILE A 129 9.16 7.20 11.64
CA ILE A 129 8.74 6.47 10.42
C ILE A 129 9.87 6.39 9.41
N ASP A 130 10.67 7.44 9.25
CA ASP A 130 11.81 7.48 8.33
C ASP A 130 12.87 6.41 8.66
N ARG A 131 13.18 6.27 9.96
CA ARG A 131 14.09 5.23 10.44
C ARG A 131 13.53 3.84 10.15
N HIS A 132 12.23 3.64 10.35
CA HIS A 132 11.58 2.37 10.03
C HIS A 132 11.67 2.05 8.53
N TYR A 133 11.42 3.03 7.66
CA TYR A 133 11.59 2.83 6.22
C TYR A 133 13.04 2.52 5.85
N ALA A 134 14.03 3.15 6.48
CA ALA A 134 15.43 2.80 6.27
C ALA A 134 15.76 1.36 6.70
N ASP A 135 15.19 0.91 7.83
CA ASP A 135 15.36 -0.48 8.30
C ASP A 135 14.73 -1.49 7.32
N ILE A 136 13.55 -1.17 6.77
CA ILE A 136 12.87 -1.99 5.74
C ILE A 136 13.65 -2.02 4.42
N ASP A 137 14.16 -0.88 3.96
CA ASP A 137 14.95 -0.78 2.73
C ASP A 137 16.26 -1.58 2.83
N ASN A 138 16.94 -1.48 3.98
CA ASN A 138 18.14 -2.27 4.27
C ASN A 138 17.87 -3.77 4.29
N LEU A 139 16.70 -4.17 4.80
CA LEU A 139 16.28 -5.57 4.85
C LEU A 139 15.93 -6.14 3.46
N ARG A 140 15.56 -5.27 2.50
CA ARG A 140 15.15 -5.65 1.14
C ARG A 140 14.02 -6.69 1.13
N ILE A 141 12.94 -6.36 1.81
CA ILE A 141 11.73 -7.19 1.83
C ILE A 141 11.14 -7.34 0.41
N SER A 142 10.36 -8.39 0.19
CA SER A 142 9.77 -8.67 -1.12
C SER A 142 8.54 -7.81 -1.50
N PRO A 143 7.56 -7.54 -0.62
CA PRO A 143 6.43 -6.67 -0.96
C PRO A 143 6.78 -5.19 -0.81
N ASN A 144 6.00 -4.32 -1.47
CA ASN A 144 5.97 -2.90 -1.14
C ASN A 144 5.45 -2.70 0.28
N TRP A 145 5.86 -1.59 0.90
CA TRP A 145 5.58 -1.31 2.30
C TRP A 145 5.18 0.13 2.52
N ALA A 146 4.09 0.34 3.23
CA ALA A 146 3.61 1.66 3.59
C ALA A 146 3.10 1.67 5.03
N VAL A 147 3.20 2.80 5.73
CA VAL A 147 2.91 2.86 7.17
C VAL A 147 1.97 4.02 7.50
N PHE A 148 0.98 3.76 8.36
CA PHE A 148 0.20 4.77 9.08
C PHE A 148 0.87 5.11 10.41
N VAL A 149 0.80 6.38 10.83
CA VAL A 149 1.20 6.74 12.20
C VAL A 149 0.08 6.36 13.18
N GLY A 150 0.43 5.57 14.19
CA GLY A 150 -0.52 5.06 15.17
C GLY A 150 -0.79 6.07 16.27
N GLN A 151 -2.05 6.50 16.40
CA GLN A 151 -2.47 7.42 17.48
C GLN A 151 -2.14 6.86 18.87
N GLY A 152 -2.31 5.56 19.09
CA GLY A 152 -1.94 4.88 20.34
C GLY A 152 -0.44 4.95 20.61
N THR A 153 0.42 4.76 19.60
CA THR A 153 1.88 4.96 19.70
C THR A 153 2.22 6.39 20.11
N ILE A 154 1.63 7.40 19.45
CA ILE A 154 1.86 8.81 19.76
C ILE A 154 1.43 9.14 21.19
N ARG A 155 0.22 8.72 21.56
CA ARG A 155 -0.33 8.97 22.90
C ARG A 155 0.50 8.29 23.98
N GLN A 156 0.94 7.05 23.76
CA GLN A 156 1.80 6.34 24.70
C GLN A 156 3.12 7.09 24.93
N ARG A 157 3.72 7.67 23.89
CA ARG A 157 4.99 8.41 24.00
C ARG A 157 4.86 9.73 24.74
N VAL A 158 3.72 10.42 24.62
CA VAL A 158 3.51 11.75 25.23
C VAL A 158 2.87 11.66 26.62
N ILE A 159 1.86 10.81 26.77
CA ILE A 159 0.98 10.73 27.96
C ILE A 159 1.22 9.44 28.75
N GLY A 160 1.68 8.38 28.09
CA GLY A 160 1.72 7.03 28.63
C GLY A 160 0.35 6.37 28.66
N PHE A 161 0.17 5.41 29.57
CA PHE A 161 -1.04 4.59 29.70
C PHE A 161 -2.11 5.20 30.62
N GLY A 162 -1.98 6.48 30.97
CA GLY A 162 -2.88 7.14 31.91
C GLY A 162 -4.31 7.31 31.36
N LEU A 163 -5.29 6.95 32.18
CA LEU A 163 -6.72 7.24 31.97
C LEU A 163 -6.99 8.73 32.28
N ARG A 164 -6.63 9.60 31.35
CA ARG A 164 -6.88 11.05 31.42
C ARG A 164 -6.86 11.67 30.03
N LYS A 165 -7.37 12.90 29.93
CA LYS A 165 -7.22 13.72 28.73
C LYS A 165 -5.78 14.27 28.61
N ALA A 166 -5.37 14.56 27.38
CA ALA A 166 -4.18 15.36 27.11
C ALA A 166 -4.31 16.77 27.71
N THR A 167 -3.23 17.30 28.25
CA THR A 167 -3.11 18.75 28.50
C THR A 167 -2.92 19.49 27.16
N PRO A 168 -3.13 20.81 27.09
CA PRO A 168 -2.85 21.58 25.87
C PRO A 168 -1.44 21.37 25.32
N ASP A 169 -0.40 21.38 26.18
CA ASP A 169 0.98 21.16 25.77
C ASP A 169 1.25 19.71 25.30
N GLU A 170 0.53 18.74 25.85
CA GLU A 170 0.58 17.35 25.35
C GLU A 170 -0.12 17.22 24.00
N MET A 171 -1.25 17.89 23.81
CA MET A 171 -1.97 17.92 22.54
C MET A 171 -1.09 18.48 21.41
N GLU A 172 -0.42 19.61 21.65
CA GLU A 172 0.48 20.21 20.65
C GLU A 172 1.70 19.32 20.37
N ARG A 173 2.25 18.64 21.39
CA ARG A 173 3.31 17.64 21.16
C ARG A 173 2.83 16.46 20.32
N MET A 174 1.63 15.94 20.58
CA MET A 174 1.07 14.85 19.79
C MET A 174 0.80 15.29 18.33
N LYS A 175 0.29 16.50 18.11
CA LYS A 175 0.12 17.10 16.78
C LYS A 175 1.46 17.21 16.05
N GLN A 176 2.50 17.71 16.72
CA GLN A 176 3.84 17.79 16.12
C GLN A 176 4.37 16.41 15.72
N MET A 177 4.17 15.38 16.54
CA MET A 177 4.63 14.03 16.18
C MET A 177 3.85 13.44 14.99
N VAL A 178 2.55 13.75 14.84
CA VAL A 178 1.79 13.37 13.63
C VAL A 178 2.35 14.11 12.42
N ARG A 179 2.65 15.41 12.56
CA ARG A 179 3.29 16.22 11.51
C ARG A 179 4.61 15.62 11.05
N ASP A 180 5.50 15.32 12.00
CA ASP A 180 6.80 14.69 11.73
C ASP A 180 6.61 13.36 11.00
N ALA A 181 5.65 12.53 11.42
CA ALA A 181 5.39 11.25 10.77
C ALA A 181 4.87 11.39 9.34
N MET A 182 3.99 12.36 9.07
CA MET A 182 3.52 12.65 7.71
C MET A 182 4.68 13.15 6.82
N GLU A 183 5.54 14.02 7.32
CA GLU A 183 6.74 14.49 6.62
C GLU A 183 7.75 13.36 6.34
N GLN A 184 7.77 12.34 7.21
CA GLN A 184 8.57 11.12 7.07
C GLN A 184 7.94 10.08 6.13
N GLY A 185 6.76 10.35 5.55
CA GLY A 185 6.12 9.50 4.55
C GLY A 185 5.07 8.54 5.10
N ALA A 186 4.44 8.84 6.23
CA ALA A 186 3.25 8.12 6.65
C ALA A 186 2.07 8.36 5.69
N LEU A 187 1.25 7.33 5.46
CA LEU A 187 0.04 7.42 4.62
C LEU A 187 -1.10 8.23 5.25
N GLY A 188 -1.00 8.49 6.54
CA GLY A 188 -2.09 9.05 7.34
C GLY A 188 -1.99 8.56 8.79
N ILE A 189 -3.10 8.67 9.51
CA ILE A 189 -3.19 8.32 10.92
C ILE A 189 -4.12 7.13 11.15
N SER A 190 -3.72 6.20 11.99
CA SER A 190 -4.56 5.09 12.46
C SER A 190 -4.98 5.27 13.91
N THR A 191 -6.14 4.73 14.27
CA THR A 191 -6.56 4.58 15.68
C THR A 191 -6.97 3.16 16.01
N GLY A 192 -6.75 2.80 17.27
CA GLY A 192 -7.28 1.60 17.89
C GLY A 192 -8.06 1.98 19.12
N LEU A 193 -9.26 2.53 18.92
CA LEU A 193 -10.06 3.12 20.00
C LEU A 193 -10.63 2.06 20.96
N PHE A 194 -10.56 0.79 20.57
CA PHE A 194 -10.83 -0.33 21.46
C PHE A 194 -9.64 -0.65 22.40
N TYR A 195 -8.40 -0.27 22.08
CA TYR A 195 -7.21 -0.68 22.83
C TYR A 195 -6.64 0.45 23.70
N VAL A 196 -6.07 0.12 24.86
CA VAL A 196 -5.29 1.08 25.68
C VAL A 196 -3.95 1.35 24.97
N PRO A 197 -3.50 2.62 24.87
CA PRO A 197 -4.09 3.82 25.46
C PRO A 197 -5.17 4.53 24.63
N GLY A 198 -5.39 4.14 23.38
CA GLY A 198 -6.36 4.78 22.46
C GLY A 198 -7.80 4.82 22.98
N SER A 199 -8.20 3.84 23.80
CA SER A 199 -9.55 3.79 24.40
C SER A 199 -9.85 4.95 25.34
N PHE A 200 -8.84 5.69 25.80
CA PHE A 200 -8.99 6.85 26.68
C PHE A 200 -9.06 8.17 25.92
N THR A 201 -8.88 8.13 24.61
CA THR A 201 -8.91 9.29 23.73
C THR A 201 -10.36 9.68 23.41
N SER A 202 -10.70 10.95 23.64
CA SER A 202 -11.98 11.52 23.22
C SER A 202 -12.00 11.75 21.71
N THR A 203 -13.19 11.74 21.11
CA THR A 203 -13.39 12.07 19.69
C THR A 203 -12.71 13.38 19.29
N GLU A 204 -12.78 14.42 20.14
CA GLU A 204 -12.13 15.71 19.88
C GLU A 204 -10.61 15.60 19.72
N GLU A 205 -9.96 14.73 20.50
CA GLU A 205 -8.50 14.53 20.39
C GLU A 205 -8.17 13.80 19.08
N VAL A 206 -9.01 12.85 18.65
CA VAL A 206 -8.84 12.19 17.34
C VAL A 206 -9.04 13.17 16.19
N ILE A 207 -10.07 14.03 16.25
CA ILE A 207 -10.35 15.07 15.25
C ILE A 207 -9.13 15.99 15.11
N GLU A 208 -8.59 16.48 16.23
CA GLU A 208 -7.46 17.39 16.22
C GLU A 208 -6.17 16.77 15.67
N LEU A 209 -5.92 15.48 15.91
CA LEU A 209 -4.79 14.77 15.28
C LEU A 209 -5.04 14.49 13.79
N SER A 210 -6.28 14.15 13.43
CA SER A 210 -6.65 13.83 12.05
C SER A 210 -6.60 15.06 11.14
N LYS A 211 -6.93 16.26 11.67
CA LYS A 211 -6.73 17.54 10.97
C LYS A 211 -5.28 17.73 10.54
N VAL A 212 -4.31 17.35 11.38
CA VAL A 212 -2.89 17.43 11.03
C VAL A 212 -2.57 16.48 9.87
N ALA A 213 -3.05 15.24 9.90
CA ALA A 213 -2.84 14.30 8.80
C ALA A 213 -3.49 14.77 7.49
N ALA A 214 -4.65 15.43 7.57
CA ALA A 214 -5.37 15.98 6.42
C ALA A 214 -4.57 17.09 5.70
N GLU A 215 -3.77 17.89 6.42
CA GLU A 215 -2.88 18.90 5.83
C GLU A 215 -1.87 18.30 4.82
N TYR A 216 -1.59 16.99 4.93
CA TYR A 216 -0.65 16.25 4.09
C TYR A 216 -1.35 15.31 3.09
N ASN A 217 -2.66 15.47 2.87
CA ASN A 217 -3.51 14.57 2.08
C ASN A 217 -3.47 13.11 2.58
N GLY A 218 -3.25 12.91 3.89
CA GLY A 218 -3.33 11.58 4.50
C GLY A 218 -4.77 11.11 4.64
N ILE A 219 -4.94 9.85 5.04
CA ILE A 219 -6.25 9.28 5.39
C ILE A 219 -6.32 8.90 6.88
N TYR A 220 -7.53 8.83 7.42
CA TYR A 220 -7.80 8.33 8.76
C TYR A 220 -8.31 6.89 8.70
N ILE A 221 -7.62 5.96 9.36
CA ILE A 221 -8.09 4.58 9.47
C ILE A 221 -8.40 4.22 10.93
N SER A 222 -9.40 3.38 11.16
CA SER A 222 -9.87 3.12 12.52
C SER A 222 -10.32 1.69 12.75
N HIS A 223 -9.65 1.04 13.72
CA HIS A 223 -10.34 0.08 14.57
C HIS A 223 -11.19 0.89 15.54
N ILE A 224 -12.47 0.91 15.22
CA ILE A 224 -13.48 1.72 15.89
C ILE A 224 -13.63 1.33 17.37
N ARG A 225 -14.24 2.20 18.15
CA ARG A 225 -14.23 2.09 19.62
C ARG A 225 -14.87 0.80 20.14
N GLU A 226 -15.90 0.32 19.46
CA GLU A 226 -16.69 -0.84 19.85
C GLU A 226 -17.32 -1.48 18.60
N GLU A 227 -17.39 -2.81 18.56
CA GLU A 227 -17.82 -3.58 17.38
C GLU A 227 -18.98 -4.55 17.68
N ALA A 228 -19.57 -4.48 18.86
CA ALA A 228 -20.69 -5.27 19.34
C ALA A 228 -21.91 -4.36 19.61
N ALA A 229 -22.28 -4.15 20.87
CA ALA A 229 -23.50 -3.45 21.26
C ALA A 229 -23.51 -1.95 20.93
N GLN A 230 -22.35 -1.31 20.78
CA GLN A 230 -22.17 0.11 20.47
C GLN A 230 -21.55 0.34 19.09
N LEU A 231 -21.70 -0.64 18.18
CA LEU A 231 -21.22 -0.54 16.80
C LEU A 231 -21.74 0.73 16.10
N ILE A 232 -23.02 1.03 16.25
CA ILE A 232 -23.66 2.15 15.54
C ILE A 232 -23.09 3.49 16.01
N ASP A 233 -22.94 3.68 17.32
CA ASP A 233 -22.32 4.87 17.90
C ASP A 233 -20.87 5.02 17.43
N SER A 234 -20.14 3.90 17.34
CA SER A 234 -18.74 3.88 16.91
C SER A 234 -18.59 4.23 15.43
N VAL A 235 -19.48 3.75 14.56
CA VAL A 235 -19.50 4.13 13.14
C VAL A 235 -19.85 5.62 12.98
N GLN A 236 -20.81 6.13 13.75
CA GLN A 236 -21.15 7.55 13.76
C GLN A 236 -19.97 8.42 14.25
N GLU A 237 -19.26 7.97 15.28
CA GLU A 237 -18.03 8.63 15.75
C GLU A 237 -16.98 8.73 14.64
N THR A 238 -16.72 7.63 13.94
CA THR A 238 -15.74 7.59 12.85
C THR A 238 -16.12 8.47 11.67
N ILE A 239 -17.40 8.50 11.30
CA ILE A 239 -17.90 9.41 10.25
C ILE A 239 -17.77 10.87 10.68
N ARG A 240 -18.13 11.20 11.93
CA ARG A 240 -17.98 12.55 12.49
C ARG A 240 -16.52 13.01 12.44
N ILE A 241 -15.56 12.12 12.75
CA ILE A 241 -14.13 12.43 12.65
C ILE A 241 -13.75 12.81 11.22
N GLY A 242 -14.21 12.03 10.22
CA GLY A 242 -13.99 12.33 8.81
C GLY A 242 -14.55 13.68 8.37
N GLU A 243 -15.77 13.98 8.79
CA GLU A 243 -16.46 15.25 8.52
C GLU A 243 -15.73 16.46 9.13
N GLU A 244 -15.39 16.40 10.43
CA GLU A 244 -14.82 17.54 11.15
C GLU A 244 -13.32 17.74 10.91
N ALA A 245 -12.60 16.68 10.52
CA ALA A 245 -11.20 16.77 10.11
C ALA A 245 -11.02 16.99 8.60
N ASN A 246 -12.09 16.88 7.80
CA ASN A 246 -12.05 16.92 6.34
C ASN A 246 -11.00 15.96 5.77
N ILE A 247 -11.07 14.69 6.18
CA ILE A 247 -10.11 13.64 5.84
C ILE A 247 -10.85 12.39 5.34
N PRO A 248 -10.34 11.68 4.31
CA PRO A 248 -10.88 10.38 3.94
C PRO A 248 -10.76 9.38 5.09
N VAL A 249 -11.75 8.50 5.22
CA VAL A 249 -11.87 7.57 6.35
C VAL A 249 -11.95 6.14 5.87
N GLN A 250 -11.24 5.24 6.52
CA GLN A 250 -11.43 3.79 6.37
C GLN A 250 -11.76 3.16 7.72
N ILE A 251 -12.95 2.58 7.84
CA ILE A 251 -13.29 1.72 8.97
C ILE A 251 -12.68 0.35 8.70
N THR A 252 -11.69 -0.02 9.50
CA THR A 252 -10.93 -1.24 9.25
C THR A 252 -11.66 -2.46 9.79
N HIS A 253 -11.48 -3.59 9.10
CA HIS A 253 -12.03 -4.92 9.41
C HIS A 253 -13.47 -4.92 9.94
N HIS A 254 -14.34 -4.12 9.32
CA HIS A 254 -15.70 -3.87 9.82
C HIS A 254 -16.47 -5.17 10.07
N LYS A 255 -17.08 -5.27 11.26
CA LYS A 255 -17.76 -6.49 11.68
C LYS A 255 -18.83 -6.20 12.73
N VAL A 256 -19.58 -7.24 13.06
CA VAL A 256 -20.57 -7.26 14.13
C VAL A 256 -20.26 -8.43 15.06
N ILE A 257 -19.83 -8.13 16.28
CA ILE A 257 -19.45 -9.14 17.29
C ILE A 257 -20.65 -9.40 18.21
N GLY A 258 -20.82 -10.66 18.62
CA GLY A 258 -21.89 -11.07 19.55
C GLY A 258 -23.19 -11.42 18.83
N VAL A 259 -23.76 -12.58 19.17
CA VAL A 259 -24.98 -13.13 18.54
C VAL A 259 -26.15 -12.17 18.70
N GLU A 260 -26.20 -11.47 19.82
CA GLU A 260 -27.21 -10.46 20.14
C GLU A 260 -27.19 -9.24 19.22
N ASN A 261 -26.06 -8.99 18.54
CA ASN A 261 -25.89 -7.82 17.66
C ASN A 261 -26.03 -8.19 16.17
N TRP A 262 -26.07 -9.48 15.82
CA TRP A 262 -26.11 -9.93 14.43
C TRP A 262 -27.25 -9.28 13.63
N GLY A 263 -26.91 -8.80 12.43
CA GLY A 263 -27.82 -8.01 11.59
C GLY A 263 -27.62 -6.50 11.71
N ALA A 264 -26.92 -5.99 12.74
CA ALA A 264 -26.57 -4.58 12.86
C ALA A 264 -25.66 -4.06 11.72
N SER A 265 -25.09 -4.96 10.90
CA SER A 265 -24.37 -4.60 9.68
C SER A 265 -25.27 -3.87 8.67
N ILE A 266 -26.58 -4.19 8.62
CA ILE A 266 -27.54 -3.51 7.74
C ILE A 266 -27.56 -2.01 8.05
N GLU A 267 -27.62 -1.65 9.33
CA GLU A 267 -27.69 -0.27 9.77
C GLU A 267 -26.34 0.44 9.66
N SER A 268 -25.24 -0.19 10.06
CA SER A 268 -23.91 0.43 9.92
C SER A 268 -23.52 0.69 8.46
N LEU A 269 -23.84 -0.23 7.53
CA LEU A 269 -23.61 -0.02 6.10
C LEU A 269 -24.51 1.10 5.55
N ARG A 270 -25.78 1.19 5.99
CA ARG A 270 -26.68 2.30 5.64
C ARG A 270 -26.08 3.66 6.04
N LEU A 271 -25.51 3.76 7.24
CA LEU A 271 -24.87 5.00 7.71
C LEU A 271 -23.67 5.41 6.85
N VAL A 272 -22.85 4.44 6.42
CA VAL A 272 -21.72 4.67 5.52
C VAL A 272 -22.21 5.17 4.16
N ASP A 273 -23.23 4.53 3.57
CA ASP A 273 -23.83 4.97 2.31
C ASP A 273 -24.41 6.39 2.41
N GLU A 274 -25.05 6.72 3.53
CA GLU A 274 -25.59 8.06 3.78
C GLU A 274 -24.51 9.11 3.98
N ALA A 275 -23.37 8.75 4.57
CA ALA A 275 -22.21 9.61 4.72
C ALA A 275 -21.58 9.93 3.35
N ARG A 276 -21.43 8.91 2.50
CA ARG A 276 -20.95 9.09 1.13
C ARG A 276 -21.88 9.98 0.30
N LYS A 277 -23.20 9.81 0.43
CA LYS A 277 -24.20 10.67 -0.26
C LYS A 277 -24.11 12.14 0.11
N ARG A 278 -23.66 12.48 1.32
CA ARG A 278 -23.47 13.87 1.78
C ARG A 278 -22.03 14.37 1.61
N GLY A 279 -21.16 13.60 0.95
CA GLY A 279 -19.82 14.04 0.54
C GLY A 279 -18.67 13.58 1.43
N VAL A 280 -18.92 12.72 2.43
CA VAL A 280 -17.84 12.14 3.24
C VAL A 280 -17.18 11.00 2.47
N ASP A 281 -15.88 11.07 2.28
CA ASP A 281 -15.11 9.95 1.72
C ASP A 281 -14.87 8.92 2.82
N VAL A 282 -15.76 7.91 2.89
CA VAL A 282 -15.68 6.83 3.88
C VAL A 282 -15.75 5.47 3.20
N THR A 283 -14.80 4.61 3.53
CA THR A 283 -14.66 3.24 3.01
C THR A 283 -14.56 2.24 4.16
N ILE A 284 -14.61 0.96 3.79
CA ILE A 284 -14.56 -0.18 4.71
C ILE A 284 -13.68 -1.26 4.08
N ASP A 285 -12.89 -1.94 4.90
CA ASP A 285 -12.27 -3.23 4.55
C ASP A 285 -12.77 -4.37 5.45
N GLN A 286 -12.57 -5.62 5.00
CA GLN A 286 -13.04 -6.82 5.68
C GLN A 286 -12.20 -8.04 5.28
N TYR A 287 -11.98 -8.98 6.21
CA TYR A 287 -11.35 -10.28 5.94
C TYR A 287 -12.39 -11.41 5.83
N PRO A 288 -12.30 -12.34 4.87
CA PRO A 288 -13.39 -13.27 4.53
C PRO A 288 -13.53 -14.47 5.50
N TYR A 289 -13.62 -14.20 6.80
CA TYR A 289 -13.76 -15.18 7.87
C TYR A 289 -14.77 -14.73 8.92
N THR A 290 -15.38 -15.69 9.61
CA THR A 290 -16.39 -15.45 10.66
C THR A 290 -15.79 -15.33 12.07
N ALA A 291 -14.46 -15.28 12.19
CA ALA A 291 -13.74 -15.22 13.46
C ALA A 291 -12.67 -14.12 13.41
N SER A 292 -12.57 -13.36 14.50
CA SER A 292 -11.50 -12.37 14.71
C SER A 292 -10.32 -12.95 15.49
N GLN A 293 -9.18 -12.27 15.44
CA GLN A 293 -8.00 -12.61 16.22
C GLN A 293 -7.37 -11.33 16.78
N THR A 294 -7.11 -11.32 18.08
CA THR A 294 -6.34 -10.26 18.75
C THR A 294 -5.68 -10.83 20.01
N SER A 295 -4.97 -9.99 20.77
CA SER A 295 -4.38 -10.37 22.05
C SER A 295 -5.45 -10.72 23.09
N ILE A 296 -5.18 -11.71 23.95
CA ILE A 296 -6.06 -12.05 25.09
C ILE A 296 -6.31 -10.85 26.02
N ASN A 297 -5.43 -9.85 26.00
CA ASN A 297 -5.61 -8.58 26.73
C ASN A 297 -6.86 -7.79 26.29
N ALA A 298 -7.42 -8.08 25.12
CA ALA A 298 -8.71 -7.52 24.68
C ALA A 298 -9.87 -7.88 25.62
N LEU A 299 -9.80 -9.04 26.29
CA LEU A 299 -10.82 -9.50 27.23
C LEU A 299 -10.73 -8.81 28.61
N ILE A 300 -9.65 -8.08 28.88
CA ILE A 300 -9.45 -7.37 30.14
C ILE A 300 -10.12 -5.99 30.02
N PRO A 301 -10.99 -5.61 30.98
CA PRO A 301 -11.63 -4.30 30.98
C PRO A 301 -10.62 -3.16 30.87
N GLN A 302 -10.94 -2.14 30.05
CA GLN A 302 -10.01 -1.05 29.73
C GLN A 302 -9.48 -0.33 30.98
N TRP A 303 -10.34 -0.10 31.97
CA TRP A 303 -9.98 0.55 33.24
C TRP A 303 -8.93 -0.25 34.04
N ALA A 304 -8.92 -1.58 33.95
CA ALA A 304 -7.98 -2.43 34.68
C ALA A 304 -6.58 -2.43 34.03
N LYS A 305 -6.50 -2.19 32.71
CA LYS A 305 -5.24 -2.13 31.96
C LYS A 305 -4.45 -0.86 32.27
N GLY A 306 -5.10 0.30 32.25
CA GLY A 306 -4.46 1.58 32.56
C GLY A 306 -3.84 1.65 33.97
N TRP A 307 -4.40 0.90 34.93
CA TRP A 307 -3.91 0.86 36.31
C TRP A 307 -2.66 -0.02 36.52
N ARG A 308 -2.49 -1.08 35.72
CA ARG A 308 -1.34 -2.01 35.82
C ARG A 308 -0.10 -1.45 35.14
N GLU A 309 -0.24 -0.80 33.98
CA GLU A 309 0.89 -0.30 33.19
C GLU A 309 1.46 1.02 33.73
N GLY A 310 0.65 1.80 34.48
CA GLY A 310 1.12 2.99 35.20
C GLY A 310 2.07 2.71 36.38
N ARG A 311 2.15 1.48 36.90
CA ARG A 311 3.08 1.11 37.99
C ARG A 311 4.52 0.84 37.53
N ASN A 312 4.74 0.59 36.24
CA ASN A 312 6.09 0.40 35.69
C ASN A 312 6.75 1.71 35.25
N ALA A 313 6.08 2.86 35.41
CA ALA A 313 6.59 4.20 35.12
C ALA A 313 6.98 4.98 36.40
N VAL A 314 7.32 4.27 37.49
CA VAL A 314 7.93 4.91 38.66
C VAL A 314 9.40 5.16 38.33
N PRO A 315 9.92 6.40 38.42
CA PRO A 315 11.34 6.65 38.23
C PRO A 315 12.13 5.84 39.26
N ASN A 316 13.17 5.12 38.83
CA ASN A 316 14.21 4.70 39.75
C ASN A 316 14.67 5.95 40.50
N LYS A 317 14.59 5.90 41.84
CA LYS A 317 15.17 6.90 42.73
C LYS A 317 16.66 7.04 42.49
#